data_AF-A0A3B8NGM2-F1
#
_entry.id   AF-A0A3B8NGM2-F1
#
_cell.length_a   1.000
_cell.length_b   1.000
_cell.length_c   1.000
_cell.angle_alpha   90.00
_cell.angle_beta   90.00
_cell.angle_gamma   90.00
#
_symmetry.space_group_name_H-M   'P 1'
#
loop_
_entity.id
_entity.type
_entity.pdbx_description
1 polymer ?
#
loop_
_entity_poly.entity_id
_entity_poly.type
_entity_poly.pdbx_seq_one_letter_code
_entity_poly.pdbx_strand_id
1 'polypeptide(L)' 'IEITLKRDARPQVVVNQLFKLTAMETSFGVNMLAIHERRPKQLSILDALDAFIEHRRDVIIRRTRYLLQKAEDRAENLEA' A
#
# COMPACT_ATOMS: atom_id res chain seq x y z
N ILE A 1 -0.48 -27.54 8.92
CA ILE A 1 -1.50 -28.43 8.34
C ILE A 1 -0.76 -29.64 7.81
N GLU A 2 -1.10 -30.83 8.27
CA GLU A 2 -0.53 -32.09 7.79
C GLU A 2 -1.66 -32.90 7.12
N ILE A 3 -1.42 -33.39 5.90
CA ILE A 3 -2.41 -34.15 5.11
C ILE A 3 -1.82 -35.52 4.80
N THR A 4 -2.31 -36.54 5.50
CA THR A 4 -1.87 -37.91 5.29
C THR A 4 -2.58 -38.53 4.11
N LEU A 5 -1.80 -39.07 3.17
CA LEU A 5 -2.31 -39.71 1.97
C LEU A 5 -2.40 -41.24 2.16
N LYS A 6 -3.36 -41.87 1.46
CA LYS A 6 -3.40 -43.33 1.34
C LYS A 6 -2.16 -43.83 0.58
N ARG A 7 -1.70 -45.05 0.88
CA ARG A 7 -0.45 -45.63 0.32
C ARG A 7 -0.39 -45.61 -1.21
N ASP A 8 -1.51 -45.79 -1.90
CA ASP A 8 -1.58 -45.83 -3.36
C ASP A 8 -1.92 -44.48 -4.01
N ALA A 9 -2.13 -43.43 -3.21
CA ALA A 9 -2.48 -42.12 -3.72
C ALA A 9 -1.25 -41.46 -4.36
N ARG A 10 -1.46 -40.79 -5.50
CA ARG A 10 -0.43 -39.99 -6.17
C ARG A 10 -0.41 -38.57 -5.58
N PRO A 11 0.63 -38.17 -4.83
CA PRO A 11 0.59 -36.90 -4.09
C PRO A 11 0.39 -35.67 -4.96
N GLN A 12 1.02 -35.61 -6.13
CA GLN A 12 0.87 -34.46 -7.05
C GLN A 12 -0.56 -34.27 -7.55
N VAL A 13 -1.29 -35.37 -7.79
CA VAL A 13 -2.69 -35.30 -8.23
C VAL A 13 -3.57 -34.74 -7.10
N VAL A 14 -3.32 -35.19 -5.87
CA VAL A 14 -4.08 -34.72 -4.69
C VAL A 14 -3.77 -33.25 -4.41
N VAL A 15 -2.53 -32.80 -4.54
CA VAL A 15 -2.16 -31.38 -4.39
C VAL A 15 -2.91 -30.51 -5.41
N ASN A 16 -2.94 -30.89 -6.68
CA ASN A 16 -3.68 -30.15 -7.70
C ASN A 16 -5.19 -30.12 -7.42
N GLN A 17 -5.74 -31.22 -6.90
CA GLN A 17 -7.14 -31.26 -6.47
C GLN A 17 -7.39 -30.34 -5.27
N LEU A 18 -6.47 -30.28 -4.30
CA LEU A 18 -6.57 -29.40 -3.14
C LEU A 18 -6.55 -27.93 -3.57
N PHE A 19 -5.66 -27.55 -4.48
CA PHE A 19 -5.64 -26.20 -5.05
C PHE A 19 -6.95 -25.85 -5.77
N LYS A 20 -7.57 -26.80 -6.48
CA LYS A 20 -8.82 -26.56 -7.22
C LYS A 20 -10.08 -26.55 -6.36
N LEU A 21 -10.15 -27.41 -5.34
CA LEU A 21 -11.37 -27.69 -4.57
C LEU A 21 -11.41 -26.99 -3.21
N THR A 22 -10.30 -26.38 -2.78
CA THR A 22 -10.20 -25.71 -1.49
C THR A 22 -9.59 -24.33 -1.65
N ALA A 23 -9.67 -23.50 -0.61
CA ALA A 23 -9.04 -22.18 -0.59
C ALA A 23 -7.50 -22.22 -0.43
N MET A 24 -6.85 -23.37 -0.67
CA MET A 24 -5.40 -23.52 -0.60
C MET A 24 -4.70 -22.76 -1.74
N GLU A 25 -5.35 -22.65 -2.90
CA GLU A 25 -4.98 -21.70 -3.96
C GLU A 25 -6.19 -20.79 -4.19
N THR A 26 -5.97 -19.48 -4.06
CA THR A 26 -7.02 -18.49 -4.33
C THR A 26 -6.45 -17.34 -5.14
N SER A 27 -7.23 -16.87 -6.10
CA SER A 27 -6.92 -15.68 -6.87
C SER A 27 -7.40 -14.43 -6.13
N PHE A 28 -6.56 -13.41 -6.04
CA PHE A 28 -6.98 -12.10 -5.55
C PHE A 28 -7.26 -11.17 -6.73
N GLY A 29 -8.54 -10.79 -6.90
CA GLY A 29 -8.96 -9.81 -7.90
C GLY A 29 -8.57 -8.40 -7.47
N VAL A 30 -7.41 -7.91 -7.94
CA VAL A 30 -6.92 -6.57 -7.60
C VAL A 30 -7.81 -5.50 -8.25
N ASN A 31 -8.38 -4.62 -7.43
CA ASN A 31 -9.02 -3.39 -7.87
C ASN A 31 -8.36 -2.18 -7.18
N MET A 32 -7.44 -1.52 -7.89
CA MET A 32 -6.73 -0.32 -7.39
C MET A 32 -7.60 0.94 -7.54
N LEU A 33 -8.73 0.99 -6.83
CA LEU A 33 -9.62 2.15 -6.80
C LEU A 33 -9.30 3.02 -5.57
N ALA A 34 -9.03 4.29 -5.79
CA ALA A 34 -8.76 5.26 -4.71
C ALA A 34 -9.33 6.64 -5.03
N ILE A 35 -9.39 7.51 -4.03
CA ILE A 35 -9.74 8.93 -4.23
C ILE A 35 -8.47 9.69 -4.59
N HIS A 36 -8.45 10.28 -5.78
CA HIS A 36 -7.41 11.19 -6.22
C HIS A 36 -8.08 12.52 -6.62
N GLU A 37 -7.58 13.64 -6.11
CA GLU A 37 -8.16 14.97 -6.35
C GLU A 37 -9.67 15.07 -6.07
N ARG A 38 -10.12 14.46 -4.97
CA ARG A 38 -11.55 14.43 -4.54
C ARG A 38 -12.48 13.67 -5.49
N ARG A 39 -11.96 12.83 -6.37
CA ARG A 39 -12.75 11.96 -7.26
C ARG A 39 -12.29 10.51 -7.18
N PRO A 40 -13.18 9.53 -7.28
CA PRO A 40 -12.79 8.14 -7.39
C PRO A 40 -12.08 7.91 -8.73
N LYS A 41 -10.90 7.31 -8.69
CA LYS A 41 -10.09 6.99 -9.87
C LYS A 41 -9.50 5.59 -9.69
N GLN A 42 -9.59 4.78 -10.74
CA GLN A 42 -8.82 3.55 -10.81
C GLN A 42 -7.37 3.92 -11.19
N LEU A 43 -6.43 3.59 -10.33
CA LEU A 43 -5.03 3.96 -10.46
C LEU A 43 -4.23 2.76 -10.99
N SER A 44 -3.27 3.04 -11.86
CA SER A 44 -2.16 2.11 -12.08
C SER A 44 -1.18 2.17 -10.90
N ILE A 45 -0.23 1.23 -10.84
CA ILE A 45 0.84 1.26 -9.82
C ILE A 45 1.64 2.56 -9.92
N LEU A 46 1.93 3.02 -11.14
CA LEU A 46 2.67 4.26 -11.37
C LEU A 46 1.88 5.47 -10.86
N ASP A 47 0.59 5.58 -11.22
CA ASP A 47 -0.25 6.70 -10.76
C ASP A 47 -0.33 6.76 -9.23
N ALA A 48 -0.41 5.60 -8.56
CA ALA A 48 -0.46 5.53 -7.11
C ALA A 48 0.85 5.99 -6.46
N LEU A 49 2.00 5.63 -7.05
CA LEU A 49 3.32 6.07 -6.57
C LEU A 49 3.52 7.56 -6.80
N ASP A 50 3.13 8.08 -7.96
CA ASP A 50 3.25 9.51 -8.29
C ASP A 50 2.39 10.35 -7.34
N ALA A 51 1.13 9.96 -7.12
CA ALA A 51 0.25 10.63 -6.15
C ALA A 51 0.84 10.63 -4.73
N PHE A 52 1.49 9.54 -4.33
CA PHE A 52 2.16 9.46 -3.04
C PHE A 52 3.37 10.41 -2.96
N ILE A 53 4.21 10.44 -4.00
CA ILE A 53 5.41 11.30 -4.04
C ILE A 53 5.01 12.78 -4.04
N GLU A 54 4.00 13.16 -4.81
CA GLU A 54 3.45 14.51 -4.84
C GLU A 54 2.98 14.95 -3.46
N HIS A 55 2.16 14.13 -2.80
CA HIS A 55 1.70 14.40 -1.45
C HIS A 55 2.86 14.57 -0.46
N ARG A 56 3.90 13.74 -0.58
CA ARG A 56 5.11 13.84 0.28
C ARG A 56 5.86 15.15 0.06
N ARG A 57 5.97 15.64 -1.18
CA ARG A 57 6.60 16.95 -1.46
C ARG A 57 5.83 18.07 -0.76
N ASP A 58 4.51 18.08 -0.87
CA ASP A 58 3.65 19.06 -0.21
C ASP A 58 3.80 19.06 1.30
N VAL A 59 3.80 17.88 1.92
CA VAL A 59 3.99 17.73 3.37
C VAL A 59 5.33 18.32 3.80
N ILE A 60 6.41 18.04 3.06
CA ILE A 60 7.74 18.57 3.39
C ILE A 60 7.76 20.09 3.27
N ILE A 61 7.22 20.66 2.19
CA ILE A 61 7.18 22.13 2.00
C ILE A 61 6.41 22.80 3.14
N ARG A 62 5.22 22.29 3.49
CA ARG A 62 4.39 22.83 4.58
C ARG A 62 5.12 22.76 5.92
N ARG A 63 5.77 21.62 6.21
CA ARG A 63 6.54 21.45 7.44
C ARG A 63 7.72 22.42 7.51
N THR A 64 8.48 22.56 6.43
CA THR A 64 9.63 23.46 6.38
C THR A 64 9.20 24.91 6.55
N ARG A 65 8.11 25.35 5.90
CA ARG A 65 7.57 26.70 6.08
C ARG A 65 7.13 26.97 7.52
N TYR A 66 6.45 26.00 8.14
CA TYR A 66 6.06 26.11 9.55
C TYR A 66 7.28 26.24 10.49
N LEU A 67 8.32 25.42 10.25
CA LEU A 67 9.55 25.48 11.06
C LEU A 67 10.29 26.80 10.87
N LEU A 68 10.31 27.34 9.64
CA LEU A 68 10.91 28.64 9.34
C LEU A 68 10.19 29.75 10.12
N GLN A 69 8.87 29.86 10.00
CA GLN A 69 8.10 30.87 10.72
C GLN A 69 8.35 30.80 12.23
N LYS A 70 8.32 29.60 12.80
CA LYS A 70 8.58 29.41 14.24
C LYS A 70 10.00 29.82 14.64
N ALA A 71 10.98 29.65 13.76
CA ALA A 71 12.35 30.07 14.01
C ALA A 71 12.50 31.60 13.93
N GLU A 72 11.83 32.24 12.97
CA GLU A 72 11.76 33.70 12.82
C GLU A 72 11.07 34.35 14.03
N ASP A 73 9.90 33.85 14.44
CA ASP A 73 9.18 34.35 15.63
C ASP A 73 10.06 34.23 16.88
N ARG A 74 10.85 33.15 17.00
CA ARG A 74 11.78 32.96 18.12
C ARG A 74 12.96 33.93 18.06
N ALA A 75 13.47 34.22 16.87
CA ALA A 75 14.57 35.17 16.68
C ALA A 75 14.12 36.59 17.02
N GLU A 76 12.94 37.01 16.55
CA GLU A 76 12.37 38.33 16.86
C GLU A 76 12.19 38.52 18.39
N ASN A 77 11.69 37.50 19.09
CA ASN A 77 11.57 37.51 20.55
C ASN A 77 12.91 37.52 21.31
N LEU A 78 14.02 37.12 20.68
CA LEU A 78 15.37 37.15 21.28
C LEU A 78 16.08 38.50 21.05
N GLU A 79 15.69 39.22 20.01
CA GLU A 79 16.26 40.53 19.66
C GLU A 79 15.58 41.71 20.39
N ALA A 80 14.33 41.52 20.83
CA ALA A 80 13.56 42.48 21.65
C ALA A 80 13.88 42.39 23.15
#